data_AF-A0A4Y4D1R8-F1
#
_entry.id   AF-A0A4Y4D1R8-F1
#
_cell.length_a   1.000
_cell.length_b   1.000
_cell.length_c   1.000
_cell.angle_alpha   90.00
_cell.angle_beta   90.00
_cell.angle_gamma   90.00
#
_symmetry.space_group_name_H-M   'P 1'
#
loop_
_entity.id
_entity.type
_entity.pdbx_description
1 polymer ?
#
loop_
_entity_poly.entity_id
_entity_poly.type
_entity_poly.pdbx_seq_one_letter_code
_entity_poly.pdbx_strand_id
1 'polypeptide(L)'
;MDVFPDFDGLSGISELREVAGALLMFVLVVAVLMLIVSAICWAIGAANGNYQVATKGRIGVFVALGGAILAGAGVAWLNWLITIGRQL
;
A
#
# COMPACT_ATOMS: atom_id res chain seq x y z
N MET A 1 16.99 -14.51 -41.06
CA MET A 1 16.15 -13.36 -40.69
C MET A 1 16.06 -13.38 -39.18
N ASP A 2 17.00 -12.73 -38.50
CA ASP A 2 17.03 -12.65 -37.04
C ASP A 2 15.91 -11.70 -36.59
N VAL A 3 14.81 -12.29 -36.12
CA VAL A 3 13.75 -11.55 -35.43
C VAL A 3 14.27 -11.27 -34.03
N PHE A 4 14.96 -10.13 -33.88
CA PHE A 4 15.25 -9.59 -32.57
C PHE A 4 13.95 -8.98 -31.99
N PRO A 5 13.62 -9.28 -30.72
CA PRO A 5 12.50 -8.62 -30.05
C PRO A 5 12.75 -7.11 -30.02
N ASP A 6 11.79 -6.36 -30.57
CA ASP A 6 11.80 -4.90 -30.55
C ASP A 6 11.47 -4.42 -29.13
N PHE A 7 12.50 -3.92 -28.44
CA PHE A 7 12.39 -3.38 -27.09
C PHE A 7 12.08 -1.88 -27.08
N ASP A 8 11.85 -1.25 -28.25
CA ASP A 8 11.48 0.17 -28.36
C ASP A 8 10.16 0.46 -27.61
N GLY A 9 9.26 -0.52 -27.52
CA GLY A 9 8.07 -0.48 -26.66
C GLY A 9 8.33 -0.51 -25.15
N LEU A 10 9.54 -0.90 -24.70
CA LEU A 10 9.94 -0.87 -23.29
C LEU A 10 10.56 0.48 -22.86
N SER A 11 10.71 1.43 -23.80
CA SER A 11 11.21 2.79 -23.55
C SER A 11 10.45 3.50 -22.41
N GLY A 12 9.15 3.23 -22.24
CA GLY A 12 8.30 3.81 -21.19
C GLY A 12 8.38 3.16 -19.80
N ILE A 13 9.21 2.12 -19.58
CA ILE A 13 9.29 1.44 -18.27
C ILE A 13 9.74 2.39 -17.15
N SER A 14 10.62 3.35 -17.47
CA SER A 14 11.08 4.36 -16.51
C SER A 14 9.92 5.22 -16.00
N GLU A 15 9.09 5.74 -16.91
CA GLU A 15 7.90 6.53 -16.58
C GLU A 15 6.85 5.69 -15.83
N LEU A 16 6.61 4.46 -16.26
CA LEU A 16 5.69 3.54 -15.56
C LEU A 16 6.16 3.25 -14.12
N ARG A 17 7.47 3.10 -13.91
CA ARG A 17 8.05 2.90 -12.58
C ARG A 17 7.92 4.14 -11.70
N GLU A 18 8.10 5.32 -12.27
CA GLU A 18 7.94 6.60 -11.57
C GLU A 18 6.49 6.83 -11.14
N VAL A 19 5.53 6.59 -12.04
CA VAL A 19 4.10 6.65 -11.74
C VAL A 19 3.69 5.61 -10.70
N ALA A 20 4.18 4.37 -10.82
CA ALA A 20 3.91 3.33 -9.83
C ALA A 20 4.46 3.68 -8.44
N GLY A 21 5.66 4.26 -8.38
CA GLY A 21 6.25 4.77 -7.13
C GLY A 21 5.42 5.89 -6.51
N ALA A 22 4.93 6.83 -7.32
CA ALA A 22 4.08 7.92 -6.88
C ALA A 22 2.73 7.42 -6.33
N LEU A 23 2.08 6.47 -7.01
CA LEU A 23 0.83 5.85 -6.55
C LEU A 23 1.00 5.12 -5.21
N LEU A 24 2.11 4.43 -5.01
CA LEU A 24 2.43 3.71 -3.78
C LEU A 24 2.60 4.69 -2.60
N MET A 25 3.29 5.81 -2.82
CA MET A 25 3.40 6.92 -1.87
C MET A 25 2.01 7.45 -1.48
N PHE A 26 1.14 7.67 -2.46
CA PHE A 26 -0.22 8.15 -2.22
C PHE A 26 -1.02 7.16 -1.36
N VAL A 27 -0.98 5.86 -1.68
CA VAL A 27 -1.66 4.82 -0.90
C VAL A 27 -1.15 4.77 0.54
N LEU A 28 0.18 4.84 0.75
CA LEU A 28 0.76 4.86 2.08
C LEU A 28 0.31 6.09 2.89
N VAL A 29 0.34 7.28 2.28
CA VAL A 29 -0.10 8.52 2.94
C VAL A 29 -1.57 8.44 3.33
N VAL A 30 -2.45 7.98 2.43
CA VAL A 30 -3.88 7.82 2.71
C VAL A 30 -4.12 6.78 3.82
N ALA A 31 -3.39 5.66 3.80
CA ALA A 31 -3.48 4.64 4.84
C ALA A 31 -3.10 5.19 6.22
N VAL A 32 -2.02 5.98 6.31
CA VAL A 32 -1.59 6.62 7.56
C VAL A 32 -2.61 7.64 8.05
N LEU A 33 -3.15 8.49 7.16
CA LEU A 33 -4.19 9.46 7.51
C LEU A 33 -5.44 8.76 8.08
N MET A 34 -5.88 7.67 7.44
CA MET A 34 -7.02 6.87 7.92
C MET A 34 -6.73 6.20 9.28
N LEU A 35 -5.51 5.75 9.51
CA LEU A 35 -5.09 5.19 10.80
C LEU A 35 -5.19 6.26 11.90
N ILE A 36 -4.68 7.47 11.64
CA ILE A 36 -4.75 8.60 12.59
C ILE A 36 -6.21 8.93 12.94
N VAL A 37 -7.08 9.08 11.94
CA VAL A 37 -8.51 9.35 12.17
C VAL A 37 -9.16 8.27 13.02
N SER A 38 -8.87 7.00 12.73
CA SER A 38 -9.43 5.89 13.49
C SER A 38 -8.90 5.82 14.93
N ALA A 39 -7.63 6.15 15.15
CA ALA A 39 -7.02 6.22 16.48
C ALA A 39 -7.64 7.34 17.32
N ILE A 40 -7.91 8.50 16.72
CA ILE A 40 -8.59 9.63 17.39
C ILE A 40 -10.02 9.22 17.79
N CYS A 41 -10.79 8.63 16.87
CA CYS A 41 -12.14 8.12 17.16
C CYS A 41 -12.13 7.08 18.29
N TRP A 42 -11.14 6.19 18.32
CA TRP A 42 -10.99 5.21 19.39
C TRP A 42 -10.68 5.88 20.74
N ALA A 43 -9.73 6.83 20.78
CA ALA A 43 -9.34 7.55 21.99
C ALA A 43 -10.52 8.34 22.59
N ILE A 44 -11.26 9.07 21.76
CA ILE A 44 -12.44 9.85 22.20
C ILE A 44 -13.56 8.91 22.69
N GLY A 45 -13.82 7.81 21.97
CA GLY A 45 -14.84 6.83 22.38
C GLY A 45 -14.50 6.12 23.69
N ALA A 46 -13.22 5.81 23.91
CA ALA A 46 -12.72 5.19 25.14
C ALA A 46 -12.79 6.15 26.33
N ALA A 47 -12.43 7.43 26.14
CA ALA A 47 -12.46 8.45 27.19
C ALA A 47 -13.89 8.81 27.65
N ASN A 48 -14.89 8.74 26.76
CA ASN A 48 -16.28 9.10 27.06
C ASN A 48 -17.17 7.92 27.50
N GLY A 49 -16.62 6.71 27.66
CA GLY A 49 -17.40 5.51 28.02
C GLY A 49 -18.40 5.06 26.93
N ASN A 50 -18.30 5.59 25.72
CA ASN A 50 -19.23 5.31 24.63
C ASN A 50 -18.75 4.11 23.79
N TYR A 51 -19.18 2.92 24.20
CA TYR A 51 -18.78 1.63 23.61
C TYR A 51 -18.97 1.52 22.10
N GLN A 52 -20.00 2.15 21.53
CA GLN A 52 -20.25 2.17 20.09
C GLN A 52 -19.12 2.85 19.29
N VAL A 53 -18.63 4.00 19.77
CA VAL A 53 -17.57 4.75 19.09
C VAL A 53 -16.20 4.13 19.33
N ALA A 54 -15.96 3.60 20.55
CA ALA A 54 -14.74 2.86 20.87
C ALA A 54 -14.60 1.54 20.07
N THR A 55 -15.71 0.91 19.69
CA THR A 55 -15.69 -0.33 18.89
C THR A 55 -15.46 -0.04 17.42
N LYS A 56 -16.14 0.97 16.86
CA LYS A 56 -15.92 1.43 15.47
C LYS A 56 -14.49 1.95 15.27
N GLY A 57 -13.93 2.67 16.25
CA GLY A 57 -12.54 3.13 16.22
C GLY A 57 -11.52 1.99 16.21
N ARG A 58 -11.76 0.89 16.92
CA ARG A 58 -10.89 -0.31 16.87
C ARG A 58 -10.90 -0.97 15.50
N ILE A 59 -12.07 -1.18 14.92
CA ILE A 59 -12.21 -1.80 13.59
C ILE A 59 -11.51 -0.96 12.52
N GLY A 60 -11.68 0.37 12.55
CA GLY A 60 -11.00 1.25 11.59
C GLY A 60 -9.48 1.21 11.70
N VAL A 61 -8.91 1.04 12.91
CA VAL A 61 -7.46 0.89 13.09
C VAL A 61 -6.97 -0.41 12.46
N PHE A 62 -7.69 -1.53 12.66
CA PHE A 62 -7.33 -2.80 12.04
C PHE A 62 -7.43 -2.77 10.52
N VAL A 63 -8.44 -2.11 9.95
CA VAL A 63 -8.59 -1.96 8.50
C VAL A 63 -7.49 -1.09 7.91
N ALA A 64 -7.16 0.05 8.54
CA ALA A 64 -6.08 0.93 8.09
C ALA A 64 -4.71 0.24 8.20
N LEU A 65 -4.47 -0.49 9.29
CA LEU A 65 -3.26 -1.29 9.47
C LEU A 65 -3.15 -2.40 8.43
N GLY A 66 -4.25 -3.11 8.16
CA GLY A 66 -4.32 -4.13 7.11
C GLY A 66 -4.01 -3.56 5.73
N GLY A 67 -4.57 -2.39 5.39
CA GLY A 67 -4.28 -1.69 4.14
C GLY A 67 -2.81 -1.28 4.00
N ALA A 68 -2.21 -0.73 5.06
CA ALA A 68 -0.80 -0.35 5.07
C ALA A 68 0.13 -1.57 4.90
N ILE A 69 -0.14 -2.66 5.62
CA ILE A 69 0.64 -3.91 5.50
C ILE A 69 0.49 -4.49 4.10
N LEU A 70 -0.73 -4.52 3.52
CA LEU A 70 -0.96 -5.10 2.20
C LEU A 70 -0.28 -4.28 1.09
N ALA A 71 -0.33 -2.95 1.18
CA ALA A 71 0.38 -2.07 0.24
C ALA A 71 1.91 -2.27 0.31
N GLY A 72 2.49 -2.36 1.51
CA GLY A 72 3.93 -2.60 1.68
C GLY A 72 4.38 -4.01 1.31
N ALA A 73 3.63 -5.03 1.76
CA ALA A 73 3.94 -6.44 1.51
C ALA A 73 3.80 -6.81 0.03
N GLY A 74 2.84 -6.22 -0.69
CA GLY A 74 2.68 -6.43 -2.13
C GLY A 74 3.93 -6.03 -2.92
N VAL A 75 4.56 -4.91 -2.54
CA VAL A 75 5.78 -4.40 -3.20
C VAL A 75 6.98 -5.28 -2.89
N ALA A 76 7.13 -5.71 -1.63
CA ALA A 76 8.17 -6.64 -1.23
C ALA A 76 8.05 -7.99 -1.95
N TRP A 77 6.82 -8.49 -2.11
CA TRP A 77 6.55 -9.74 -2.82
C TRP A 77 6.88 -9.61 -4.33
N LEU A 78 6.45 -8.54 -5.00
CA LEU A 78 6.80 -8.32 -6.40
C LEU A 78 8.32 -8.28 -6.62
N ASN A 79 9.06 -7.60 -5.73
CA ASN A 79 10.53 -7.57 -5.79
C ASN A 79 11.15 -8.97 -5.61
N TRP A 80 10.59 -9.79 -4.72
CA TRP A 80 11.03 -11.17 -4.54
C TRP A 80 10.78 -12.03 -5.80
N LEU A 81 9.60 -11.92 -6.42
CA LEU A 81 9.27 -12.65 -7.66
C LEU A 81 10.20 -12.25 -8.82
N ILE A 82 10.49 -10.95 -8.97
CA ILE A 82 11.44 -10.46 -9.97
C ILE A 82 12.84 -11.02 -9.72
N THR A 83 13.25 -11.11 -8.44
CA THR A 83 14.55 -11.67 -8.07
C THR A 83 14.66 -13.15 -8.43
N ILE A 84 13.62 -13.95 -8.17
CA ILE A 84 13.57 -15.37 -8.58
C ILE A 84 13.60 -15.51 -10.09
N GLY A 85 12.82 -14.72 -10.82
CA GLY A 85 12.78 -14.77 -12.28
C GLY A 85 14.10 -14.38 -12.96
N ARG A 86 14.99 -13.66 -12.27
CA ARG A 86 16.35 -13.35 -12.74
C ARG A 86 17.35 -14.48 -12.45
N GLN A 87 17.04 -15.36 -11.50
CA GLN A 87 17.91 -16.48 -11.11
C GLN A 87 17.66 -17.75 -11.94
N LEU A 88 16.49 -17.88 -12.57
CA LEU A 88 16.20 -18.89 -13.60
C LEU A 88 16.65 -18.41 -14.99
#